data_AF-A0A6I3V083-F1
#
_entry.id   AF-A0A6I3V083-F1
#
_cell.length_a   1.000
_cell.length_b   1.000
_cell.length_c   1.000
_cell.angle_alpha   90.00
_cell.angle_beta   90.00
_cell.angle_gamma   90.00
#
_symmetry.space_group_name_H-M   'P 1'
#
loop_
_entity.id
_entity.type
_entity.pdbx_description
1 polymer ?
#
loop_
_entity_poly.entity_id
_entity_poly.type
_entity_poly.pdbx_seq_one_letter_code
_entity_poly.pdbx_strand_id
1 'polypeptide(L)'
;LYLDANPYGGTNNKTVSEDIDFQTVYLPTSKLPEGQTRLVREGEKGQRQITYKVHRFGNETLLGLPISNSVTKEAKPRIMQIGVAKDLIDTVKPRVD
;
A
#
# COMPACT_ATOMS: atom_id res chain seq x y z
N LEU A 1 -17.81 27.01 -4.70
CA LEU A 1 -18.91 27.23 -3.74
C LEU A 1 -19.22 25.88 -3.10
N TYR A 2 -18.72 25.61 -1.89
CA TYR A 2 -19.06 24.39 -1.17
C TYR A 2 -20.43 24.61 -0.49
N LEU A 3 -21.44 23.89 -0.96
CA LEU A 3 -22.82 23.93 -0.47
C LEU A 3 -22.90 23.21 0.88
N ASP A 4 -22.26 23.77 1.91
CA ASP A 4 -22.18 23.13 3.23
C ASP A 4 -23.42 23.38 4.11
N ALA A 5 -24.39 24.15 3.61
CA ALA A 5 -25.58 24.54 4.36
C ALA A 5 -26.82 23.77 3.89
N ASN A 6 -27.07 22.62 4.49
CA ASN A 6 -28.45 22.09 4.61
C ASN A 6 -28.93 22.30 6.05
N PRO A 7 -29.65 23.41 6.33
CA PRO A 7 -30.10 23.75 7.69
C PRO A 7 -31.27 22.91 8.21
N TYR A 8 -31.86 22.02 7.40
CA TYR A 8 -33.08 21.28 7.77
C TYR A 8 -32.99 19.74 7.58
N GLY A 9 -31.88 19.22 7.04
CA GLY A 9 -31.70 17.79 6.79
C GLY A 9 -30.90 17.09 7.88
N GLY A 10 -31.42 16.00 8.44
CA GLY A 10 -30.68 15.17 9.39
C GLY A 10 -29.33 14.74 8.81
N THR A 11 -28.26 15.02 9.54
CA THR A 11 -26.90 14.62 9.17
C THR A 11 -26.69 13.15 9.50
N ASN A 12 -26.42 12.34 8.48
CA ASN A 12 -25.94 10.97 8.64
C ASN A 12 -24.45 10.90 8.28
N ASN A 13 -23.74 9.97 8.91
CA ASN A 13 -22.35 9.70 8.59
C ASN A 13 -22.26 8.39 7.81
N LYS A 14 -21.45 8.36 6.76
CA LYS A 14 -21.13 7.13 6.02
C LYS A 14 -19.64 6.85 6.15
N THR A 15 -19.31 5.70 6.73
CA THR A 15 -17.94 5.21 6.80
C THR A 15 -17.65 4.32 5.60
N VAL A 16 -16.54 4.58 4.91
CA VAL A 16 -16.03 3.74 3.83
C VAL A 16 -14.65 3.23 4.24
N SER A 17 -14.44 1.93 4.12
CA SER A 17 -13.13 1.32 4.29
C SER A 17 -12.44 1.26 2.94
N GLU A 18 -11.22 1.78 2.89
CA GLU A 18 -10.35 1.70 1.72
C GLU A 18 -9.08 0.92 2.08
N ASP A 19 -8.69 -0.01 1.22
CA ASP A 19 -7.44 -0.73 1.36
C ASP A 19 -6.25 0.17 0.98
N ILE A 20 -5.17 0.07 1.74
CA ILE A 20 -3.90 0.73 1.43
C ILE A 20 -2.95 -0.33 0.88
N ASP A 21 -2.52 -0.17 -0.37
CA ASP A 21 -1.55 -1.06 -0.98
C ASP A 21 -0.20 -0.99 -0.25
N PHE A 22 0.47 -2.13 -0.13
CA PHE A 22 1.80 -2.20 0.45
C PHE A 22 2.87 -1.95 -0.61
N GLN A 23 3.99 -1.38 -0.17
CA GLN A 23 5.16 -1.23 -1.02
C GLN A 23 6.02 -2.50 -0.99
N THR A 24 6.77 -2.74 -2.07
CA THR A 24 7.78 -3.81 -2.10
C THR A 24 9.17 -3.20 -1.97
N VAL A 25 9.93 -3.66 -0.98
CA VAL A 25 11.30 -3.23 -0.70
C VAL A 25 12.25 -4.37 -1.08
N TYR A 26 13.24 -4.05 -1.91
CA TYR A 26 14.28 -4.98 -2.32
C TYR A 26 15.56 -4.73 -1.53
N LEU A 27 16.07 -5.78 -0.88
CA LEU A 27 17.31 -5.74 -0.10
C LEU A 27 18.39 -6.60 -0.77
N PRO A 28 19.55 -6.05 -1.13
CA PRO A 28 20.64 -6.85 -1.67
C PRO A 28 21.20 -7.79 -0.59
N THR A 29 21.50 -9.03 -0.96
CA THR A 29 22.12 -10.00 -0.06
C THR A 29 23.19 -10.83 -0.76
N SER A 30 24.34 -11.02 -0.10
CA SER A 30 25.39 -11.96 -0.53
C SER A 30 25.08 -13.41 -0.18
N LYS A 31 23.95 -13.68 0.50
CA LYS A 31 23.52 -15.04 0.85
C LYS A 31 22.85 -15.77 -0.31
N LEU A 32 22.57 -15.06 -1.41
CA LEU A 32 21.91 -15.61 -2.60
C LEU A 32 22.75 -15.27 -3.84
N PRO A 33 22.85 -16.18 -4.82
CA PRO A 33 23.47 -15.93 -6.11
C PRO A 33 22.82 -14.76 -6.85
N GLU A 34 23.61 -14.08 -7.67
CA GLU A 34 23.14 -13.00 -8.53
C GLU A 34 21.92 -13.44 -9.36
N GLY A 35 20.86 -12.64 -9.34
CA GLY A 35 19.62 -12.91 -10.07
C GLY A 35 18.60 -13.78 -9.33
N GLN A 36 18.95 -14.39 -8.18
CA GLN A 36 17.96 -15.06 -7.34
C GLN A 36 17.22 -14.06 -6.44
N THR A 37 15.91 -14.23 -6.31
CA THR A 37 15.09 -13.46 -5.37
C THR A 37 14.50 -14.34 -4.29
N ARG A 38 14.51 -13.88 -3.05
CA ARG A 38 13.88 -14.58 -1.93
C ARG A 38 12.91 -13.68 -1.20
N LEU A 39 11.69 -14.16 -1.01
CA LEU A 39 10.73 -13.50 -0.13
C LEU A 39 11.18 -13.68 1.32
N VAL A 40 11.39 -12.57 2.03
CA VAL A 40 11.73 -12.56 3.46
C VAL A 40 10.50 -12.31 4.29
N ARG A 41 9.64 -11.39 3.85
CA ARG A 41 8.43 -11.00 4.56
C ARG A 41 7.32 -10.69 3.57
N GLU A 42 6.16 -11.31 3.76
CA GLU A 42 4.97 -10.94 3.01
C GLU A 42 4.55 -9.50 3.28
N GLY A 43 4.03 -8.86 2.24
CA GLY A 43 3.39 -7.57 2.38
C GLY A 43 2.01 -7.74 2.98
N GLU A 44 1.59 -6.80 3.82
CA GLU A 44 0.25 -6.78 4.39
C GLU A 44 -0.44 -5.49 3.99
N LYS A 45 -1.60 -5.59 3.35
CA LYS A 45 -2.40 -4.40 3.03
C LYS A 45 -2.80 -3.69 4.31
N GLY A 46 -2.66 -2.37 4.27
CA GLY A 46 -3.23 -1.50 5.29
C GLY A 46 -4.71 -1.27 5.04
N GLN A 47 -5.35 -0.57 5.96
CA GLN A 47 -6.71 -0.09 5.81
C GLN A 47 -6.82 1.31 6.39
N ARG A 48 -7.55 2.16 5.69
CA ARG A 48 -8.04 3.44 6.21
C ARG A 48 -9.55 3.47 6.21
N GLN A 49 -10.10 4.18 7.17
CA GLN A 49 -11.51 4.49 7.23
C GLN A 49 -11.69 5.98 6.96
N ILE A 50 -12.53 6.28 5.98
CA ILE A 50 -12.92 7.64 5.64
C ILE A 50 -14.40 7.80 5.97
N THR A 51 -14.69 8.76 6.83
CA THR A 51 -16.07 9.09 7.19
C THR A 51 -16.49 10.30 6.39
N TYR A 52 -17.58 10.16 5.64
CA TYR A 52 -18.19 11.21 4.84
C TYR A 52 -19.45 11.72 5.51
N LYS A 53 -19.67 13.03 5.41
CA LYS A 53 -20.94 13.63 5.80
C LYS A 53 -21.97 13.37 4.71
N VAL A 54 -23.11 12.78 5.06
CA VAL A 54 -24.21 12.53 4.13
C VAL A 54 -25.30 13.56 4.38
N HIS A 55 -25.69 14.25 3.32
CA HIS A 55 -26.76 15.23 3.33
C HIS A 55 -28.01 14.64 2.68
N ARG A 56 -29.15 14.81 3.35
CA ARG A 56 -30.45 14.41 2.81
C ARG A 56 -31.20 15.64 2.33
N PHE A 57 -31.51 15.69 1.04
CA PHE A 57 -32.32 16.74 0.41
C PHE A 57 -33.62 16.12 -0.07
N GLY A 58 -34.69 16.25 0.73
CA GLY A 58 -35.96 15.57 0.46
C GLY A 58 -35.81 14.05 0.41
N ASN A 59 -35.97 13.47 -0.79
CA ASN A 59 -35.84 12.04 -1.03
C ASN A 59 -34.47 11.60 -1.58
N GLU A 60 -33.55 12.54 -1.82
CA GLU A 60 -32.23 12.27 -2.38
C GLU A 60 -31.14 12.34 -1.30
N THR A 61 -30.11 11.52 -1.47
CA THR A 61 -28.92 11.49 -0.61
C THR A 61 -27.70 11.94 -1.40
N LEU A 62 -27.04 12.99 -0.93
CA LEU A 62 -25.79 13.50 -1.49
C LEU A 62 -24.64 13.14 -0.56
N LEU A 63 -23.57 12.56 -1.11
CA LEU A 63 -22.33 12.32 -0.38
C LEU A 63 -21.52 13.63 -0.34
N GLY A 64 -21.30 14.15 0.86
CA GLY A 64 -20.55 15.37 1.11
C GLY A 64 -19.05 15.12 1.29
N LEU A 65 -18.36 16.14 1.78
CA LEU A 65 -16.91 16.09 2.02
C LEU A 65 -16.53 15.06 3.10
N PRO A 66 -15.32 14.49 3.02
CA PRO A 66 -14.78 13.66 4.09
C PRO A 66 -14.57 14.52 5.35
N ILE A 67 -15.12 14.07 6.47
CA ILE A 67 -15.02 14.74 7.77
C ILE A 67 -13.96 14.10 8.67
N SER A 68 -13.55 12.86 8.36
CA SER A 68 -12.49 12.16 9.07
C SER A 68 -11.81 11.18 8.15
N ASN A 69 -10.49 11.02 8.34
CA ASN A 69 -9.68 10.01 7.69
C ASN A 69 -8.73 9.45 8.74
N SER A 70 -8.86 8.17 9.06
CA SER A 70 -8.01 7.48 10.02
C SER A 70 -7.46 6.19 9.43
N VAL A 71 -6.17 5.97 9.62
CA VAL A 71 -5.53 4.69 9.26
C VAL A 71 -5.82 3.71 10.40
N THR A 72 -6.66 2.71 10.13
CA THR A 72 -6.98 1.65 11.10
C THR A 72 -5.95 0.54 11.10
N LYS A 73 -5.24 0.36 9.99
CA LYS A 73 -4.19 -0.64 9.84
C LYS A 73 -3.09 -0.10 8.93
N GLU A 74 -1.88 -0.02 9.45
CA GLU A 74 -0.71 0.34 8.66
C GLU A 74 -0.39 -0.75 7.63
N ALA A 75 -0.05 -0.32 6.41
CA ALA A 75 0.42 -1.24 5.38
C ALA A 75 1.84 -1.69 5.70
N LYS A 76 2.07 -3.00 5.76
CA LYS A 76 3.42 -3.54 5.98
C LYS A 76 4.06 -3.81 4.63
N PRO A 77 5.27 -3.26 4.36
CA PRO A 77 5.91 -3.49 3.08
C PRO A 77 6.37 -4.94 2.96
N ARG A 78 6.22 -5.48 1.75
CA ARG A 78 6.78 -6.75 1.32
C ARG A 78 8.28 -6.62 1.23
N ILE A 79 9.02 -7.53 1.86
CA ILE A 79 10.48 -7.53 1.81
C ILE A 79 10.95 -8.68 0.93
N MET A 80 11.61 -8.31 -0.16
CA MET A 80 12.28 -9.22 -1.08
C MET A 80 13.79 -9.05 -0.93
N GLN A 81 14.52 -10.14 -0.90
CA GLN A 81 15.98 -10.13 -1.02
C GLN A 81 16.37 -10.43 -2.47
N ILE A 82 17.34 -9.67 -2.99
CA ILE A 82 17.96 -9.93 -4.28
C ILE A 82 19.39 -10.40 -4.02
N GLY A 83 19.73 -11.57 -4.55
CA GLY A 83 21.07 -12.08 -4.51
C GLY A 83 22.00 -11.21 -5.35
N VAL A 84 23.13 -10.84 -4.75
CA VAL A 84 24.22 -10.10 -5.41
C VAL A 84 25.55 -10.86 -5.28
N ALA A 85 25.51 -12.11 -4.79
CA ALA A 85 26.70 -12.94 -4.82
C ALA A 85 27.00 -13.27 -6.28
N LYS A 86 28.03 -12.62 -6.81
CA LYS A 86 28.65 -13.07 -8.05
C LYS A 86 29.29 -14.40 -7.73
N ASP A 87 28.78 -15.46 -8.33
CA ASP A 87 29.62 -16.63 -8.55
C ASP A 87 30.84 -16.10 -9.28
N LEU A 88 31.98 -16.11 -8.61
CA LEU A 88 33.26 -15.97 -9.27
C LEU A 88 33.32 -17.15 -10.22
N ILE A 89 32.89 -16.96 -11.48
CA ILE A 89 33.28 -17.83 -12.58
C ILE A 89 34.77 -17.58 -12.76
N ASP A 90 35.56 -18.10 -11.82
CA ASP A 90 36.98 -18.27 -11.96
C ASP A 90 37.17 -19.68 -12.52
N THR A 91 36.88 -19.81 -13.81
CA THR A 91 37.51 -20.86 -14.60
C THR A 91 38.36 -20.16 -15.63
N VAL A 92 39.49 -19.66 -15.11
CA VAL A 92 40.80 -19.59 -15.74
C VAL A 92 40.79 -20.21 -17.14
N LYS A 93 41.03 -19.38 -18.17
CA LYS A 93 41.47 -19.86 -19.48
C LYS A 93 42.66 -20.82 -19.28
N PRO A 94 42.56 -22.11 -19.59
CA PRO A 94 43.77 -22.91 -19.72
C PRO A 94 44.40 -22.47 -21.04
N ARG A 95 45.50 -21.72 -20.95
CA ARG A 95 46.48 -21.73 -22.02
C ARG A 95 47.04 -23.15 -22.06
N VAL A 96 46.79 -23.88 -23.14
CA VAL A 96 47.48 -25.15 -23.44
C VAL A 96 48.09 -24.99 -24.83
N ASP A 97 49.43 -24.96 -24.79
CA ASP A 97 50.49 -25.02 -25.80
C ASP A 97 50.44 -24.08 -27.04
#